data_AF-A0A1H6F3K2-F1
#
_entry.id   AF-A0A1H6F3K2-F1
#
_cell.length_a   1.000
_cell.length_b   1.000
_cell.length_c   1.000
_cell.angle_alpha   90.00
_cell.angle_beta   90.00
_cell.angle_gamma   90.00
#
_symmetry.space_group_name_H-M   'P 1'
#
loop_
_entity.id
_entity.type
_entity.pdbx_description
1 polymer ?
#
loop_
_entity_poly.entity_id
_entity_poly.type
_entity_poly.pdbx_seq_one_letter_code
_entity_poly.pdbx_strand_id
1 'polypeptide(L)'
;MEKESFEDLEIAHFLNQHFIAIKVDREQRPDIDDIYMNAVLIVNGSGGWPMSSFLASDGKPFYNGTYFPPQRFLAILQQIQKLWLEQQPQLLAQAEQISARVAQYMGAEHSAQALGEQVFPAAMREILQRQDNFQGGFGQSQKFPHETWLFFLA
;
A
#
# COMPACT_ATOMS: atom_id res chain seq x y z
N MET A 1 2.11 9.34 11.48
CA MET A 1 1.68 10.08 10.26
C MET A 1 0.47 10.97 10.48
N GLU A 2 -0.69 10.47 10.94
CA GLU A 2 -1.88 11.33 11.07
C GLU A 2 -1.64 12.51 12.02
N LYS A 3 -1.35 12.25 13.30
CA LYS A 3 -0.99 13.30 14.27
C LYS A 3 0.32 14.04 14.05
N GLU A 4 1.25 13.44 13.29
CA GLU A 4 2.63 13.94 13.25
C GLU A 4 2.94 14.70 11.95
N SER A 5 2.39 14.24 10.83
CA SER A 5 2.67 14.80 9.51
C SER A 5 1.48 15.59 8.96
N PHE A 6 0.24 15.13 9.18
CA PHE A 6 -0.95 15.78 8.61
C PHE A 6 -1.50 16.91 9.49
N GLU A 7 -1.13 16.97 10.77
CA GLU A 7 -1.40 18.11 11.66
C GLU A 7 -0.29 19.17 11.63
N ASP A 8 0.85 18.89 10.97
CA ASP A 8 1.95 19.84 10.84
C ASP A 8 1.59 20.96 9.84
N LEU A 9 1.69 22.21 10.29
CA LEU A 9 1.28 23.38 9.50
C LEU A 9 2.19 23.64 8.29
N GLU A 10 3.48 23.31 8.36
CA GLU A 10 4.41 23.47 7.25
C GLU A 10 4.06 22.47 6.14
N ILE A 11 3.86 21.20 6.51
CA ILE A 11 3.45 20.15 5.58
C ILE A 11 2.08 20.47 4.97
N ALA A 12 1.12 20.90 5.79
CA ALA A 12 -0.21 21.28 5.31
C ALA A 12 -0.16 22.45 4.32
N HIS A 13 0.64 23.48 4.58
CA HIS A 13 0.81 24.60 3.67
C HIS A 13 1.40 24.16 2.33
N PHE A 14 2.45 23.32 2.37
CA PHE A 14 3.07 22.78 1.16
C PHE A 14 2.10 21.93 0.34
N LEU A 15 1.33 21.05 0.99
CA LEU A 15 0.30 20.25 0.34
C LEU A 15 -0.74 21.14 -0.35
N ASN A 16 -1.30 22.12 0.36
CA ASN A 16 -2.33 23.02 -0.17
C ASN A 16 -1.85 23.84 -1.38
N GLN A 17 -0.57 24.17 -1.44
CA GLN A 17 -0.01 24.94 -2.54
C GLN A 17 0.28 24.10 -3.79
N HIS A 18 0.63 22.82 -3.63
CA HIS A 18 1.23 22.02 -4.70
C HIS A 18 0.45 20.75 -5.07
N PHE A 19 -0.49 20.30 -4.24
CA PHE A 19 -1.18 19.03 -4.41
C PHE A 19 -2.69 19.17 -4.20
N ILE A 20 -3.45 18.27 -4.82
CA ILE A 20 -4.84 18.00 -4.44
C ILE A 20 -4.81 16.83 -3.49
N ALA A 21 -4.84 17.11 -2.18
CA ALA A 21 -4.83 16.08 -1.15
C ALA A 21 -6.21 15.41 -1.03
N ILE A 22 -6.27 14.09 -1.23
CA ILE A 22 -7.50 13.29 -1.13
C ILE A 22 -7.31 12.30 0.03
N LYS A 23 -8.23 12.34 1.00
CA LYS A 23 -8.29 11.36 2.08
C LYS A 23 -9.30 10.28 1.71
N VAL A 24 -8.86 9.02 1.75
CA VAL A 24 -9.70 7.86 1.46
C VAL A 24 -9.83 7.02 2.72
N ASP A 25 -11.05 6.61 3.01
CA ASP A 25 -11.36 5.60 4.03
C ASP A 25 -11.46 4.23 3.36
N ARG A 26 -10.54 3.31 3.72
CA ARG A 26 -10.48 1.97 3.15
C ARG A 26 -11.70 1.11 3.50
N GLU A 27 -12.35 1.36 4.63
CA GLU A 27 -13.51 0.58 5.04
C GLU A 27 -14.74 0.94 4.20
N GLN A 28 -14.78 2.17 3.69
CA GLN A 28 -15.83 2.64 2.79
C GLN A 28 -15.51 2.43 1.30
N ARG A 29 -14.22 2.49 0.94
CA ARG A 29 -13.73 2.33 -0.44
C ARG A 29 -12.62 1.28 -0.54
N PRO A 30 -12.92 0.00 -0.20
CA PRO A 30 -11.94 -1.08 -0.33
C PRO A 30 -11.51 -1.28 -1.79
N ASP A 31 -12.40 -0.98 -2.74
CA ASP A 31 -12.12 -1.02 -4.18
C ASP A 31 -10.97 -0.08 -4.59
N ILE A 32 -10.91 1.11 -4.00
CA ILE A 32 -9.82 2.06 -4.26
C ILE A 32 -8.53 1.62 -3.54
N ASP A 33 -8.68 1.16 -2.30
CA ASP A 33 -7.57 0.70 -1.49
C ASP A 33 -6.83 -0.48 -2.16
N ASP A 34 -7.56 -1.45 -2.69
CA ASP A 34 -7.00 -2.62 -3.38
C ASP A 34 -6.15 -2.21 -4.60
N ILE A 35 -6.61 -1.25 -5.40
CA ILE A 35 -5.87 -0.78 -6.59
C ILE A 35 -4.52 -0.20 -6.18
N TYR A 36 -4.51 0.69 -5.19
CA TYR A 36 -3.29 1.38 -4.76
C TYR A 36 -2.39 0.52 -3.88
N MET A 37 -2.95 -0.39 -3.08
CA MET A 37 -2.18 -1.38 -2.33
C MET A 37 -1.42 -2.32 -3.27
N ASN A 38 -2.07 -2.77 -4.34
CA ASN A 38 -1.39 -3.55 -5.38
C ASN A 38 -0.27 -2.74 -6.05
N ALA A 39 -0.50 -1.45 -6.32
CA ALA A 39 0.57 -0.59 -6.84
C ALA A 39 1.77 -0.50 -5.86
N VAL A 40 1.52 -0.40 -4.55
CA VAL A 40 2.57 -0.43 -3.52
C VAL A 40 3.30 -1.78 -3.52
N LEU A 41 2.59 -2.90 -3.50
CA LEU A 41 3.17 -4.24 -3.49
C LEU A 41 4.03 -4.51 -4.73
N ILE A 42 3.55 -4.10 -5.91
CA ILE A 42 4.24 -4.29 -7.20
C ILE A 42 5.56 -3.49 -7.27
N VAL A 43 5.59 -2.31 -6.64
CA VAL A 43 6.75 -1.40 -6.64
C VAL A 43 7.73 -1.73 -5.51
N ASN A 44 7.22 -1.98 -4.31
CA ASN A 44 8.02 -2.09 -3.08
C ASN A 44 8.21 -3.53 -2.57
N GLY A 45 7.48 -4.51 -3.13
CA GLY A 45 7.47 -5.92 -2.67
C GLY A 45 6.77 -6.15 -1.33
N SER A 46 6.39 -5.08 -0.63
CA SER A 46 5.68 -5.10 0.64
C SER A 46 4.71 -3.91 0.69
N GLY A 47 3.61 -4.07 1.41
CA GLY A 47 2.53 -3.09 1.51
C GLY A 47 2.01 -2.97 2.93
N GLY A 48 1.15 -1.97 3.16
CA GLY A 48 0.55 -1.71 4.45
C GLY A 48 0.06 -0.27 4.59
N TRP A 49 -0.57 0.00 5.73
CA TRP A 49 -1.12 1.32 6.05
C TRP A 49 -0.32 1.99 7.19
N PRO A 50 -0.30 3.33 7.29
CA PRO A 50 -0.93 4.30 6.38
C PRO A 50 -0.28 4.27 5.01
N MET A 51 -1.08 4.43 3.96
CA MET A 51 -0.63 4.42 2.57
C MET A 51 -0.74 5.83 1.98
N SER A 52 0.31 6.27 1.28
CA SER A 52 0.34 7.53 0.52
C SER A 52 0.68 7.23 -0.94
N SER A 53 -0.22 7.59 -1.84
CA SER A 53 -0.08 7.42 -3.28
C SER A 53 -0.12 8.76 -4.01
N PHE A 54 0.82 8.97 -4.91
CA PHE A 54 0.95 10.17 -5.73
C PHE A 54 0.59 9.82 -7.17
N LEU A 55 -0.41 10.54 -7.68
CA LEU A 55 -1.15 10.17 -8.88
C LEU A 55 -1.03 11.26 -9.94
N ALA A 56 -1.02 10.85 -11.20
CA ALA A 56 -1.32 11.73 -12.31
C ALA A 56 -2.81 12.14 -12.27
N SER A 57 -3.19 13.18 -13.02
CA SER A 57 -4.56 13.73 -13.00
C SER A 57 -5.63 12.75 -13.50
N ASP A 58 -5.24 11.67 -14.17
CA ASP A 58 -6.10 10.57 -14.60
C ASP A 58 -6.20 9.42 -13.56
N GLY A 59 -5.62 9.60 -12.37
CA GLY A 59 -5.69 8.64 -11.25
C GLY A 59 -4.60 7.58 -11.25
N LYS A 60 -3.67 7.59 -12.23
CA LYS A 60 -2.60 6.60 -12.33
C LYS A 60 -1.45 6.88 -11.35
N PRO A 61 -1.03 5.91 -10.52
CA PRO A 61 0.03 6.13 -9.53
C PRO A 61 1.41 6.12 -10.18
N PHE A 62 2.24 7.12 -9.88
CA PHE A 62 3.66 7.15 -10.27
C PHE A 62 4.62 6.98 -9.08
N TYR A 63 4.17 7.25 -7.86
CA TYR A 63 4.96 7.04 -6.64
C TYR A 63 4.06 6.64 -5.49
N ASN A 64 4.44 5.63 -4.72
CA ASN A 64 3.67 5.16 -3.58
C ASN A 64 4.59 4.76 -2.41
N GLY A 65 4.08 4.89 -1.20
CA GLY A 65 4.73 4.32 -0.03
C GLY A 65 3.78 4.21 1.15
N THR A 66 4.29 3.61 2.22
CA THR A 66 3.53 3.41 3.45
C THR A 66 3.80 4.55 4.42
N TYR A 67 4.51 4.27 5.51
CA TYR A 67 4.82 5.23 6.54
C TYR A 67 6.01 6.13 6.17
N PHE A 68 5.80 7.44 6.22
CA PHE A 68 6.85 8.46 6.11
C PHE A 68 6.92 9.30 7.39
N PRO A 69 8.08 9.32 8.09
CA PRO A 69 8.31 10.29 9.18
C PRO A 69 8.15 11.74 8.68
N PRO A 70 7.71 12.70 9.50
CA PRO A 70 7.35 14.06 9.05
C PRO A 70 8.42 14.76 8.21
N GLN A 71 9.67 14.84 8.68
CA GLN A 71 10.77 15.47 7.94
C GLN A 71 11.03 14.80 6.59
N ARG A 72 10.96 13.46 6.56
CA ARG A 72 11.12 12.70 5.33
C ARG A 72 9.94 12.91 4.39
N PHE A 73 8.73 13.03 4.92
CA PHE A 73 7.53 13.27 4.14
C PHE A 73 7.61 14.62 3.43
N LEU A 74 7.98 15.70 4.13
CA LEU A 74 8.16 17.01 3.50
C LEU A 74 9.22 16.98 2.39
N ALA A 75 10.36 16.33 2.62
CA ALA A 75 11.40 16.17 1.59
C ALA A 75 10.90 15.39 0.37
N ILE A 76 10.07 14.36 0.57
CA ILE A 76 9.43 13.61 -0.51
C ILE A 76 8.48 14.51 -1.30
N LEU A 77 7.63 15.29 -0.63
CA LEU A 77 6.70 16.22 -1.28
C LEU A 77 7.45 17.23 -2.16
N GLN A 78 8.52 17.83 -1.63
CA GLN A 78 9.37 18.78 -2.36
C GLN A 78 10.02 18.14 -3.58
N GLN A 79 10.55 16.92 -3.43
CA GLN A 79 11.18 16.20 -4.53
C GLN A 79 10.16 15.81 -5.61
N ILE A 80 8.97 15.35 -5.22
CA ILE A 80 7.89 15.03 -6.17
C ILE A 80 7.48 16.27 -6.94
N GLN A 81 7.29 17.40 -6.26
CA GLN A 81 6.91 18.63 -6.94
C GLN A 81 8.00 19.11 -7.92
N LYS A 82 9.28 19.02 -7.52
CA LYS A 82 10.38 19.34 -8.43
C LYS A 82 10.34 18.45 -9.68
N LEU A 83 10.23 17.13 -9.51
CA LEU A 83 10.15 16.20 -10.63
C LEU A 83 8.91 16.42 -11.49
N TRP A 84 7.79 16.81 -10.91
CA TRP A 84 6.58 17.13 -11.64
C TRP A 84 6.75 18.34 -12.57
N LEU A 85 7.45 19.39 -12.11
CA LEU A 85 7.74 20.56 -12.94
C LEU A 85 8.81 20.31 -13.99
N GLU A 86 9.86 19.57 -13.66
CA GLU A 86 11.05 19.42 -14.50
C GLU A 86 10.99 18.20 -15.43
N GLN A 87 10.29 17.15 -15.03
CA GLN A 87 10.35 15.80 -15.62
C GLN A 87 8.97 15.14 -15.70
N GLN A 88 7.92 15.95 -15.94
CA GLN A 88 6.54 15.47 -16.04
C GLN A 88 6.37 14.30 -17.01
N PRO A 89 6.94 14.32 -18.25
CA PRO A 89 6.75 13.22 -19.19
C PRO A 89 7.28 11.88 -18.67
N GLN A 90 8.39 11.90 -17.92
CA GLN A 90 8.97 10.70 -17.31
C GLN A 90 8.07 10.15 -16.21
N LEU A 91 7.49 11.01 -15.37
CA LEU A 91 6.54 10.59 -14.34
C LEU A 91 5.27 10.00 -14.94
N LEU A 92 4.73 10.60 -16.00
CA LEU A 92 3.55 10.08 -16.70
C LEU A 92 3.85 8.71 -17.33
N ALA A 93 5.02 8.54 -17.97
CA ALA A 93 5.43 7.24 -18.49
C ALA A 93 5.56 6.17 -17.38
N GLN A 94 6.08 6.55 -16.20
CA GLN A 94 6.13 5.67 -15.03
C GLN A 94 4.72 5.33 -14.52
N ALA A 95 3.80 6.30 -14.51
CA ALA A 95 2.40 6.09 -14.13
C ALA A 95 1.71 5.05 -15.02
N GLU A 96 1.95 5.11 -16.34
CA GLU A 96 1.43 4.12 -17.29
C GLU A 96 1.99 2.72 -17.02
N GLN A 97 3.30 2.61 -16.79
CA GLN A 97 3.96 1.33 -16.52
C GLN A 97 3.43 0.67 -15.24
N ILE A 98 3.30 1.43 -14.15
CA ILE A 98 2.77 0.92 -12.89
C ILE A 98 1.31 0.50 -13.08
N SER A 99 0.49 1.34 -13.71
CA SER A 99 -0.93 1.06 -13.93
C SER A 99 -1.15 -0.16 -14.80
N ALA A 100 -0.35 -0.35 -15.85
CA ALA A 100 -0.41 -1.54 -16.70
C ALA A 100 -0.08 -2.81 -15.92
N ARG A 101 0.93 -2.77 -15.03
CA ARG A 101 1.28 -3.92 -14.16
C ARG A 101 0.17 -4.22 -13.15
N VAL A 102 -0.45 -3.18 -12.56
CA VAL A 102 -1.60 -3.35 -11.66
C VAL A 102 -2.77 -3.98 -12.42
N ALA A 103 -3.11 -3.47 -13.61
CA ALA A 103 -4.18 -4.01 -14.43
C ALA A 103 -3.92 -5.47 -14.86
N GLN A 104 -2.67 -5.82 -15.19
CA GLN A 104 -2.29 -7.21 -15.47
C GLN A 104 -2.42 -8.10 -14.24
N TYR A 105 -2.00 -7.63 -13.07
CA TYR A 105 -2.11 -8.39 -11.82
C TYR A 105 -3.57 -8.64 -11.43
N MET A 106 -4.41 -7.59 -11.49
CA MET A 106 -5.83 -7.69 -11.19
C MET A 106 -6.60 -8.47 -12.27
N GLY A 107 -6.20 -8.33 -13.54
CA GLY A 107 -6.80 -9.06 -14.66
C GLY A 107 -6.33 -10.51 -14.80
N ALA A 108 -5.27 -10.91 -14.08
CA ALA A 108 -4.79 -12.29 -14.01
C ALA A 108 -5.62 -13.16 -13.04
N GLU A 109 -6.65 -12.59 -12.40
CA GLU A 109 -7.76 -13.41 -11.94
C GLU A 109 -8.29 -14.22 -13.14
N HIS A 110 -8.56 -15.52 -12.92
CA HIS A 110 -8.94 -16.55 -13.89
C HIS A 110 -7.81 -17.39 -14.50
N SER A 111 -6.92 -17.91 -13.66
CA SER A 111 -6.76 -19.37 -13.63
C SER A 111 -6.52 -19.84 -12.20
N ALA A 112 -7.58 -20.21 -11.50
CA ALA A 112 -7.45 -20.95 -10.26
C ALA A 112 -6.73 -22.26 -10.60
N GLN A 113 -5.42 -22.31 -10.36
CA GLN A 113 -4.69 -23.57 -10.39
C GLN A 113 -5.22 -24.42 -9.24
N ALA A 114 -5.47 -25.70 -9.50
CA ALA A 114 -5.79 -26.64 -8.45
C ALA A 114 -4.67 -26.59 -7.40
N LEU A 115 -5.03 -26.21 -6.16
CA LEU A 115 -4.09 -26.22 -5.06
C LEU A 115 -3.62 -27.66 -4.87
N GLY A 116 -2.31 -27.88 -4.98
CA GLY A 116 -1.73 -29.19 -4.71
C GLY A 116 -1.98 -29.60 -3.26
N GLU A 117 -2.12 -30.90 -3.00
CA GLU A 117 -2.44 -31.45 -1.67
C GLU A 117 -1.47 -30.98 -0.57
N GLN A 118 -0.23 -30.60 -0.94
CA GLN A 118 0.80 -30.13 -0.03
C GLN A 118 0.68 -28.66 0.39
N VAL A 119 -0.14 -27.87 -0.30
CA VAL A 119 -0.29 -26.44 0.01
C VAL A 119 -0.93 -26.25 1.39
N PHE A 120 -1.96 -27.05 1.70
CA PHE A 120 -2.68 -26.93 2.97
C PHE A 120 -1.81 -27.29 4.19
N PRO A 121 -1.10 -28.44 4.23
CA PRO A 121 -0.17 -28.75 5.33
C PRO A 121 1.02 -27.77 5.45
N ALA A 122 1.46 -27.17 4.34
CA ALA A 122 2.52 -26.16 4.37
C ALA A 122 2.02 -24.84 5.00
N ALA A 123 0.86 -24.34 4.56
CA ALA A 123 0.24 -23.14 5.11
C ALA A 123 -0.05 -23.30 6.61
N MET A 124 -0.59 -24.45 7.03
CA MET A 124 -0.86 -24.75 8.44
C MET A 124 0.40 -24.65 9.31
N ARG A 125 1.50 -25.26 8.86
CA ARG A 125 2.78 -25.21 9.58
C ARG A 125 3.29 -23.79 9.73
N GLU A 126 3.18 -22.98 8.67
CA GLU A 126 3.60 -21.59 8.72
C GLU A 126 2.76 -20.75 9.69
N ILE A 127 1.44 -20.93 9.69
CA ILE A 127 0.53 -20.23 10.61
C ILE A 127 0.84 -20.61 12.06
N LEU A 128 0.99 -21.91 12.36
CA LEU A 128 1.29 -22.39 13.71
C LEU A 128 2.67 -21.94 14.20
N GLN A 129 3.67 -21.83 13.32
CA GLN A 129 4.98 -21.28 13.69
C GLN A 129 4.92 -19.81 14.12
N ARG A 130 3.93 -19.06 13.64
CA ARG A 130 3.72 -17.65 14.01
C ARG A 130 2.88 -17.50 15.28
N GLN A 131 2.31 -18.56 15.82
CA GLN A 131 1.50 -18.49 17.04
C GLN A 131 2.35 -18.00 18.21
N ASP A 132 1.87 -16.96 18.88
CA ASP A 132 2.46 -16.50 20.13
C ASP A 132 1.83 -17.26 21.30
N ASN A 133 2.54 -18.28 21.79
CA ASN A 133 2.08 -19.11 22.91
C ASN A 133 2.06 -18.37 24.26
N PHE A 134 2.71 -17.21 24.38
CA PHE A 134 2.80 -16.48 25.63
C PHE A 134 1.72 -15.39 25.74
N GLN A 135 1.58 -14.56 24.71
CA GLN A 135 0.61 -13.44 24.71
C GLN A 135 -0.63 -13.70 23.84
N GLY A 136 -0.75 -14.86 23.20
CA GLY A 136 -1.84 -15.19 22.29
C GLY A 136 -1.78 -14.44 20.95
N GLY A 137 -2.57 -14.88 19.97
CA GLY A 137 -2.56 -14.33 18.62
C GLY A 137 -1.35 -14.77 17.79
N PHE A 138 -1.07 -14.03 16.71
CA PHE A 138 -0.02 -14.38 15.75
C PHE A 138 0.99 -13.25 15.56
N GLY A 139 2.27 -13.63 15.49
CA GLY A 139 3.39 -12.71 15.34
C GLY A 139 3.83 -12.08 16.66
N GLN A 140 4.94 -11.35 16.60
CA GLN A 140 5.59 -10.69 17.75
C GLN A 140 5.37 -9.16 17.76
N SER A 141 4.78 -8.60 16.70
CA SER A 141 4.48 -7.18 16.54
C SER A 141 2.98 -6.92 16.65
N GLN A 142 2.47 -5.86 16.03
CA GLN A 142 1.07 -5.44 16.12
C GLN A 142 0.12 -6.57 15.64
N LYS A 143 -0.62 -7.17 16.57
CA LYS A 143 -1.45 -8.37 16.35
C LYS A 143 -2.81 -7.99 15.77
N PHE A 144 -2.85 -7.69 14.48
CA PHE A 144 -4.12 -7.50 13.79
C PHE A 144 -4.90 -8.82 13.67
N PRO A 145 -6.24 -8.80 13.71
CA PRO A 145 -7.05 -9.99 13.47
C PRO A 145 -6.81 -10.51 12.05
N HIS A 146 -6.31 -11.73 11.95
CA HIS A 146 -6.25 -12.48 10.70
C HIS A 146 -7.38 -13.50 10.70
N GLU A 147 -8.61 -13.02 10.51
CA GLU A 147 -9.84 -13.83 10.57
C GLU A 147 -9.76 -15.07 9.67
N THR A 148 -9.15 -14.93 8.49
CA THR A 148 -8.98 -16.03 7.55
C THR A 148 -8.14 -17.17 8.10
N TRP A 149 -7.18 -16.91 9.00
CA TRP A 149 -6.35 -17.95 9.61
C TRP A 149 -7.14 -18.82 10.58
N LEU A 150 -8.19 -18.28 11.18
CA LEU A 150 -9.04 -19.03 12.11
C LEU A 150 -9.78 -20.18 11.40
N PHE A 151 -10.09 -20.05 10.11
CA PHE A 151 -10.69 -21.14 9.33
C PHE A 151 -9.77 -22.35 9.14
N PHE A 152 -8.45 -22.18 9.33
CA PHE A 152 -7.48 -23.27 9.28
C PHE A 152 -7.29 -23.96 10.63
N LEU A 153 -7.73 -23.36 11.74
CA LEU A 153 -7.52 -23.89 13.09
C LEU A 153 -8.71 -24.72 13.62
N ALA A 154 -9.73 -24.94 12.78
CA ALA A 154 -10.94 -25.68 13.09
C ALA A 154 -10.77 -27.20 12.91
#